data_AF-A0A3B9EWQ8-F1
#
_entry.id   AF-A0A3B9EWQ8-F1
#
_cell.length_a   1.000
_cell.length_b   1.000
_cell.length_c   1.000
_cell.angle_alpha   90.00
_cell.angle_beta   90.00
_cell.angle_gamma   90.00
#
_symmetry.space_group_name_H-M   'P 1'
#
loop_
_entity.id
_entity.type
_entity.pdbx_description
1 polymer ?
#
loop_
_entity_poly.entity_id
_entity_poly.type
_entity_poly.pdbx_seq_one_letter_code
_entity_poly.pdbx_strand_id
1 'polypeptide(L)'
;MKKASKVLFLLVACAFISFSAKAQYEAGQSDINLGVGFVTFGLNGDGALPISLSYEYGLNDNVSVGAFAGYASAEEEFAGYGANYTWTYSYLIIGARGAYHKELVDGVDTYLGILLCYNVASATFDGDDALKPYITEPSIGGLAYGVY
;
A
#
# COMPACT_ATOMS: atom_id res chain seq x y z
N MET A 1 16.44 11.62 -13.31
CA MET A 1 16.48 12.92 -12.60
C MET A 1 15.10 13.56 -12.34
N LYS A 2 14.11 13.47 -13.26
CA LYS A 2 12.76 14.05 -13.04
C LYS A 2 11.90 13.33 -11.99
N LYS A 3 12.01 12.00 -11.84
CA LYS A 3 11.22 11.19 -10.88
C LYS A 3 11.66 11.42 -9.42
N ALA A 4 12.97 11.44 -9.15
CA ALA A 4 13.53 11.72 -7.81
C ALA A 4 13.13 13.11 -7.26
N SER A 5 13.02 14.11 -8.13
CA SER A 5 12.56 15.45 -7.75
C SER A 5 11.10 15.49 -7.33
N LYS A 6 10.22 14.65 -7.90
CA LYS A 6 8.81 14.57 -7.52
C LYS A 6 8.60 13.85 -6.19
N VAL A 7 9.36 12.79 -5.93
CA VAL A 7 9.34 12.06 -4.64
C VAL A 7 9.83 12.96 -3.52
N LEU A 8 10.92 13.71 -3.76
CA LEU A 8 11.43 14.70 -2.81
C LEU A 8 10.42 15.83 -2.56
N PHE A 9 9.73 16.30 -3.59
CA PHE A 9 8.69 17.33 -3.47
C PHE A 9 7.48 16.83 -2.65
N LEU A 10 7.04 15.58 -2.86
CA LEU A 10 5.93 14.98 -2.12
C LEU A 10 6.29 14.77 -0.63
N LEU A 11 7.51 14.31 -0.35
CA LEU A 11 8.04 14.19 1.02
C LEU A 11 8.09 15.54 1.75
N VAL A 12 8.53 16.61 1.07
CA VAL A 12 8.56 17.96 1.62
C VAL A 12 7.13 18.50 1.84
N ALA A 13 6.18 18.19 0.97
CA ALA A 13 4.79 18.61 1.12
C ALA A 13 4.10 17.93 2.33
N CYS A 14 4.40 16.66 2.61
CA CYS A 14 3.89 15.96 3.79
C CYS A 14 4.47 16.50 5.12
N ALA A 15 5.65 17.12 5.10
CA ALA A 15 6.29 17.68 6.29
C ALA A 15 5.58 18.93 6.86
N PHE A 16 4.64 19.54 6.13
CA PHE A 16 3.91 20.74 6.55
C PHE A 16 2.51 20.47 7.12
N ILE A 17 2.10 19.20 7.26
CA ILE A 17 0.80 18.86 7.84
C ILE A 17 0.95 18.70 9.35
N SER A 18 0.62 19.76 10.09
CA SER A 18 0.54 19.72 11.55
C SER A 18 -0.68 18.90 11.98
N PHE A 19 -0.47 17.63 12.29
CA PHE A 19 -1.47 16.82 12.98
C PHE A 19 -1.35 17.05 14.50
N SER A 20 -2.46 17.42 15.13
CA SER A 20 -2.61 17.30 16.59
C SER A 20 -2.69 15.80 16.92
N ALA A 21 -1.54 15.16 17.08
CA ALA A 21 -1.48 13.78 17.53
C ALA A 21 -1.89 13.71 19.00
N LYS A 22 -3.07 13.15 19.29
CA LYS A 22 -3.33 12.63 20.63
C LYS A 22 -2.46 11.38 20.80
N ALA A 23 -1.68 11.33 21.88
CA ALA A 23 -0.74 10.23 22.11
C ALA A 23 -1.40 8.93 22.60
N GLN A 24 -2.68 9.00 23.02
CA GLN A 24 -3.44 7.88 23.56
C GLN A 24 -4.70 7.63 22.73
N TYR A 25 -4.98 6.35 22.52
CA TYR A 25 -6.17 5.84 21.87
C TYR A 25 -7.38 5.90 22.80
N GLU A 26 -8.52 6.39 22.29
CA GLU A 26 -9.77 6.56 23.04
C GLU A 26 -10.95 5.87 22.32
N ALA A 27 -11.94 5.36 23.08
CA ALA A 27 -13.18 4.86 22.49
C ALA A 27 -13.88 5.94 21.64
N GLY A 28 -14.34 5.55 20.45
CA GLY A 28 -14.98 6.45 19.49
C GLY A 28 -14.01 7.31 18.67
N GLN A 29 -12.70 7.20 18.90
CA GLN A 29 -11.68 7.85 18.06
C GLN A 29 -11.74 7.31 16.62
N SER A 30 -11.46 8.18 15.66
CA SER A 30 -11.37 7.85 14.24
C SER A 30 -10.03 8.30 13.71
N ASP A 31 -9.25 7.37 13.20
CA ASP A 31 -7.90 7.62 12.71
C ASP A 31 -7.80 7.28 11.22
N ILE A 32 -7.24 8.21 10.44
CA ILE A 32 -6.90 7.99 9.04
C ILE A 32 -5.39 7.99 8.92
N ASN A 33 -4.85 6.91 8.37
CA ASN A 33 -3.42 6.68 8.25
C ASN A 33 -3.03 6.58 6.78
N LEU A 34 -1.95 7.28 6.41
CA LEU A 34 -1.29 7.13 5.12
C LEU A 34 0.08 6.50 5.36
N GLY A 35 0.40 5.45 4.59
CA GLY A 35 1.62 4.68 4.74
C GLY A 35 2.41 4.59 3.44
N VAL A 36 3.73 4.50 3.59
CA VAL A 36 4.67 4.12 2.54
C VAL A 36 5.46 2.91 3.06
N GLY A 37 5.50 1.85 2.26
CA GLY A 37 6.13 0.58 2.63
C GLY A 37 7.48 0.39 1.97
N PHE A 38 8.25 -0.56 2.52
CA PHE A 38 9.52 -1.03 1.93
C PHE A 38 9.42 -2.46 1.40
N VAL A 39 8.34 -3.19 1.73
CA VAL A 39 8.13 -4.58 1.30
C VAL A 39 7.25 -4.59 0.07
N THR A 40 7.84 -4.84 -1.09
CA THR A 40 7.20 -4.69 -2.41
C THR A 40 6.28 -5.84 -2.82
N PHE A 41 5.86 -6.69 -1.87
CA PHE A 41 5.07 -7.91 -2.13
C PHE A 41 5.71 -8.85 -3.19
N GLY A 42 7.04 -8.84 -3.30
CA GLY A 42 7.77 -9.63 -4.28
C GLY A 42 7.83 -9.02 -5.68
N LEU A 43 7.33 -7.79 -5.87
CA LEU A 43 7.55 -7.01 -7.09
C LEU A 43 9.04 -6.67 -7.23
N ASN A 44 9.59 -7.00 -8.39
CA ASN A 44 10.90 -6.56 -8.85
C ASN A 44 10.67 -5.55 -10.00
N GLY A 45 11.54 -4.55 -10.15
CA GLY A 45 11.41 -3.50 -11.16
C GLY A 45 11.34 -2.08 -10.61
N ASP A 46 11.31 -1.10 -11.51
CA ASP A 46 11.29 0.31 -11.15
C ASP A 46 9.90 0.72 -10.59
N GLY A 47 9.88 1.51 -9.52
CA GLY A 47 8.65 2.10 -8.98
C GLY A 47 7.93 1.26 -7.91
N ALA A 48 8.51 0.14 -7.49
CA ALA A 48 7.98 -0.76 -6.46
C ALA A 48 7.99 -0.11 -5.04
N LEU A 49 7.22 0.95 -4.83
CA LEU A 49 7.01 1.58 -3.53
C LEU A 49 5.54 1.40 -3.14
N PRO A 50 5.23 0.47 -2.23
CA PRO A 50 3.89 0.31 -1.72
C PRO A 50 3.42 1.58 -1.02
N ILE A 51 2.18 1.99 -1.32
CA ILE A 51 1.46 3.00 -0.58
C ILE A 51 0.23 2.36 0.07
N SER A 52 -0.20 2.89 1.20
CA SER A 52 -1.39 2.41 1.89
C SER A 52 -2.22 3.53 2.49
N LEU A 53 -3.51 3.29 2.57
CA LEU A 53 -4.48 4.08 3.29
C LEU A 53 -5.21 3.15 4.25
N SER A 54 -5.34 3.54 5.51
CA SER A 54 -6.24 2.84 6.43
C SER A 54 -7.07 3.80 7.24
N TYR A 55 -8.24 3.31 7.60
CA TYR A 55 -9.16 3.96 8.52
C TYR A 55 -9.41 3.02 9.69
N GLU A 56 -9.31 3.52 10.91
CA GLU A 56 -9.61 2.77 12.13
C GLU A 56 -10.61 3.56 12.98
N TYR A 57 -11.58 2.83 13.54
CA TYR A 57 -12.57 3.34 14.47
C TYR A 57 -12.47 2.59 15.78
N GLY A 58 -12.40 3.34 16.88
CA GLY A 58 -12.28 2.75 18.20
C GLY A 58 -13.62 2.26 18.75
N LEU A 59 -13.76 0.95 18.96
CA LEU A 59 -14.98 0.34 19.52
C LEU A 59 -15.06 0.51 21.04
N ASN A 60 -13.92 0.47 21.71
CA ASN A 60 -13.76 0.68 23.15
C ASN A 60 -12.31 1.13 23.42
N ASP A 61 -11.95 1.31 24.70
CA ASP A 61 -10.64 1.85 25.13
C ASP A 61 -9.43 0.98 24.75
N ASN A 62 -9.62 -0.25 24.24
CA ASN A 62 -8.50 -1.11 23.82
C ASN A 62 -8.67 -1.76 22.45
N VAL A 63 -9.82 -1.66 21.77
CA VAL A 63 -10.07 -2.39 20.53
C VAL A 63 -10.59 -1.48 19.44
N SER A 64 -9.87 -1.45 18.32
CA SER A 64 -10.27 -0.75 17.10
C SER A 64 -10.57 -1.72 15.96
N VAL A 65 -11.42 -1.29 15.04
CA VAL A 65 -11.71 -2.00 13.78
C VAL A 65 -11.70 -1.02 12.63
N GLY A 66 -11.39 -1.50 11.44
CA GLY A 66 -11.11 -0.61 10.33
C GLY A 66 -11.05 -1.28 8.98
N ALA A 67 -10.73 -0.46 8.00
CA ALA A 67 -10.47 -0.86 6.63
C ALA A 67 -9.04 -0.50 6.22
N PHE A 68 -8.50 -1.28 5.29
CA PHE A 68 -7.17 -1.10 4.75
C PHE A 68 -7.22 -1.21 3.23
N ALA A 69 -6.51 -0.31 2.55
CA ALA A 69 -6.20 -0.40 1.14
C ALA A 69 -4.70 -0.19 0.94
N GLY A 70 -4.05 -1.07 0.19
CA GLY A 70 -2.65 -1.00 -0.17
C GLY A 70 -2.47 -1.17 -1.67
N TYR A 71 -1.58 -0.40 -2.28
CA TYR A 71 -1.25 -0.50 -3.69
C TYR A 71 0.26 -0.45 -3.90
N ALA A 72 0.78 -1.32 -4.75
CA ALA A 72 2.15 -1.29 -5.22
C ALA A 72 2.18 -1.62 -6.71
N SER A 73 3.05 -0.99 -7.47
CA SER A 73 3.28 -1.34 -8.88
C SER A 73 4.74 -1.22 -9.25
N ALA A 74 5.20 -2.08 -10.14
CA ALA A 74 6.54 -2.03 -10.71
C ALA A 74 6.45 -2.12 -12.23
N GLU A 75 7.32 -1.39 -12.91
CA GLU A 75 7.45 -1.42 -14.37
C GLU A 75 8.77 -2.12 -14.74
N GLU A 76 8.70 -3.01 -15.72
CA GLU A 76 9.86 -3.63 -16.36
C GLU A 76 9.83 -3.33 -17.86
N GLU A 77 10.84 -2.59 -18.32
CA GLU A 77 11.02 -2.23 -19.73
C GLU A 77 11.92 -3.27 -20.41
N PHE A 78 11.47 -3.77 -21.57
CA PHE A 78 12.22 -4.68 -22.41
C PHE A 78 12.45 -4.05 -23.78
N ALA A 79 13.72 -3.99 -24.20
CA ALA A 79 14.12 -3.50 -25.50
C ALA A 79 14.89 -4.59 -26.25
N GLY A 80 14.40 -5.02 -27.42
CA GLY A 80 15.05 -6.03 -28.26
C GLY A 80 14.48 -6.16 -29.68
N TYR A 81 15.36 -6.33 -30.68
CA TYR A 81 15.02 -6.61 -32.09
C TYR A 81 13.88 -5.76 -32.70
N GLY A 82 13.91 -4.45 -32.50
CA GLY A 82 12.99 -3.51 -33.17
C GLY A 82 11.62 -3.33 -32.50
N ALA A 83 11.39 -3.98 -31.36
CA ALA A 83 10.23 -3.74 -30.51
C ALA A 83 10.68 -3.29 -29.11
N ASN A 84 9.99 -2.29 -28.57
CA ASN A 84 10.06 -1.94 -27.16
C ASN A 84 8.71 -2.26 -26.54
N TYR A 85 8.71 -2.93 -25.41
CA TYR A 85 7.49 -3.20 -24.65
C TYR A 85 7.76 -3.12 -23.15
N THR A 86 6.71 -2.81 -22.41
CA THR A 86 6.73 -2.60 -20.97
C THR A 86 5.73 -3.54 -20.34
N TRP A 87 6.15 -4.21 -19.27
CA TRP A 87 5.25 -4.92 -18.37
C TRP A 87 5.06 -4.10 -17.11
N THR A 88 3.80 -3.84 -16.77
CA THR A 88 3.42 -3.25 -15.49
C THR A 88 2.83 -4.34 -14.61
N TYR A 89 3.48 -4.61 -13.49
CA TYR A 89 3.00 -5.53 -12.46
C TYR A 89 2.42 -4.72 -11.30
N SER A 90 1.20 -5.02 -10.87
CA SER A 90 0.57 -4.32 -9.76
C SER A 90 -0.08 -5.25 -8.76
N TYR A 91 -0.04 -4.84 -7.49
CA TYR A 91 -0.72 -5.46 -6.37
C TYR A 91 -1.67 -4.44 -5.75
N LEU A 92 -2.94 -4.83 -5.64
CA LEU A 92 -3.95 -4.14 -4.85
C LEU A 92 -4.36 -5.05 -3.69
N ILE A 93 -4.37 -4.52 -2.48
CA ILE A 93 -4.84 -5.22 -1.28
C ILE A 93 -5.96 -4.38 -0.71
N ILE A 94 -7.11 -4.98 -0.46
CA ILE A 94 -8.22 -4.36 0.27
C ILE A 94 -8.67 -5.30 1.37
N GLY A 95 -8.97 -4.78 2.55
CA GLY A 95 -9.30 -5.64 3.67
C GLY A 95 -9.89 -4.93 4.87
N ALA A 96 -10.31 -5.74 5.82
CA ALA A 96 -10.71 -5.30 7.15
C ALA A 96 -9.57 -5.57 8.13
N ARG A 97 -9.34 -4.63 9.04
CA ARG A 97 -8.30 -4.71 10.05
C ARG A 97 -8.89 -4.51 11.44
N GLY A 98 -8.22 -5.02 12.45
CA GLY A 98 -8.55 -4.75 13.84
C GLY A 98 -7.31 -4.81 14.71
N ALA A 99 -7.22 -3.91 15.68
CA ALA A 99 -6.08 -3.81 16.56
C ALA A 99 -6.49 -3.79 18.03
N TYR A 100 -5.61 -4.34 18.86
CA TYR A 100 -5.67 -4.21 20.30
C TYR A 100 -4.61 -3.22 20.76
N HIS A 101 -5.06 -2.16 21.42
CA HIS A 101 -4.25 -1.04 21.93
C HIS A 101 -3.98 -1.24 23.42
N LYS A 102 -2.71 -1.06 23.80
CA LYS A 102 -2.27 -1.11 25.19
C LYS A 102 -1.03 -0.26 25.33
N GLU A 103 -1.04 0.66 26.28
CA GLU A 103 0.12 1.45 26.63
C GLU A 103 1.14 0.60 27.41
N LEU A 104 2.19 0.15 26.72
CA LEU A 104 3.30 -0.57 27.35
C LEU A 104 4.38 0.38 27.88
N VAL A 105 4.42 1.60 27.36
CA VAL A 105 5.35 2.67 27.73
C VAL A 105 4.53 3.95 27.90
N ASP A 106 4.75 4.66 29.00
CA ASP A 106 4.03 5.90 29.32
C ASP A 106 4.15 6.92 28.18
N GLY A 107 3.01 7.41 27.70
CA GLY A 107 2.88 8.35 26.59
C GLY A 107 3.01 7.75 25.19
N VAL A 108 3.04 6.41 25.05
CA VAL A 108 3.13 5.72 23.75
C VAL A 108 2.01 4.69 23.60
N ASP A 109 1.05 4.97 22.72
CA ASP A 109 0.05 3.98 22.32
C ASP A 109 0.70 2.87 21.48
N THR A 110 0.91 1.71 22.10
CA THR A 110 1.38 0.50 21.42
C THR A 110 0.20 -0.40 21.10
N TYR A 111 0.22 -1.00 19.92
CA TYR A 111 -0.85 -1.88 19.48
C TYR A 111 -0.33 -3.11 18.75
N LEU A 112 -1.19 -4.12 18.65
CA LEU A 112 -1.00 -5.31 17.83
C LEU A 112 -2.28 -5.56 17.06
N GLY A 113 -2.18 -5.71 15.74
CA GLY A 113 -3.34 -5.87 14.88
C GLY A 113 -3.27 -7.06 13.95
N ILE A 114 -4.45 -7.41 13.44
CA ILE A 114 -4.65 -8.42 12.42
C ILE A 114 -5.36 -7.80 11.22
N LEU A 115 -5.00 -8.28 10.03
CA LEU A 115 -5.59 -7.89 8.76
C LEU A 115 -6.14 -9.13 8.08
N LEU A 116 -7.39 -9.08 7.63
CA LEU A 116 -7.96 -10.03 6.68
C LEU A 116 -8.25 -9.28 5.39
N CYS A 117 -7.67 -9.72 4.29
CA CYS A 117 -7.71 -9.00 3.03
C CYS A 117 -7.94 -9.90 1.82
N TYR A 118 -8.32 -9.25 0.73
CA TYR A 118 -8.31 -9.81 -0.60
C TYR A 118 -7.23 -9.08 -1.40
N ASN A 119 -6.31 -9.84 -1.97
CA ASN A 119 -5.28 -9.30 -2.84
C ASN A 119 -5.64 -9.55 -4.31
N VAL A 120 -5.26 -8.62 -5.18
CA VAL A 120 -5.34 -8.74 -6.63
C VAL A 120 -3.97 -8.41 -7.20
N ALA A 121 -3.38 -9.35 -7.90
CA ALA A 121 -2.15 -9.18 -8.65
C ALA A 121 -2.47 -9.20 -10.14
N SER A 122 -1.95 -8.25 -10.89
CA SER A 122 -2.16 -8.16 -12.34
C SER A 122 -0.87 -7.83 -13.07
N ALA A 123 -0.79 -8.29 -14.32
CA ALA A 123 0.28 -7.93 -15.26
C ALA A 123 -0.36 -7.34 -16.52
N THR A 124 0.02 -6.10 -16.85
CA THR A 124 -0.47 -5.35 -18.01
C THR A 124 0.68 -5.15 -19.00
N PHE A 125 0.38 -5.26 -20.29
CA PHE A 125 1.36 -5.15 -21.37
C PHE A 125 1.13 -3.88 -22.18
N ASP A 126 2.17 -3.05 -22.30
CA ASP A 126 2.21 -1.94 -23.23
C ASP A 126 3.31 -2.15 -24.27
N GLY A 127 2.97 -2.06 -25.56
CA GLY A 127 3.87 -2.40 -26.65
C GLY A 127 3.19 -2.25 -28.01
N ASP A 128 3.88 -2.68 -29.08
CA ASP A 128 3.37 -2.58 -30.45
C ASP A 128 1.98 -3.25 -30.59
N ASP A 129 1.05 -2.55 -31.25
CA ASP A 129 -0.30 -3.04 -31.52
C ASP A 129 -0.30 -4.37 -32.29
N ALA A 130 0.75 -4.64 -33.07
CA ALA A 130 0.93 -5.93 -33.76
C ALA A 130 1.12 -7.11 -32.79
N LEU A 131 1.62 -6.87 -31.58
CA LEU A 131 1.88 -7.90 -30.57
C LEU A 131 0.69 -8.14 -29.65
N LYS A 132 -0.14 -7.11 -29.38
CA LYS A 132 -1.27 -7.17 -28.44
C LYS A 132 -2.22 -8.36 -28.64
N PRO A 133 -2.59 -8.78 -29.87
CA PRO A 133 -3.47 -9.93 -30.07
C PRO A 133 -2.90 -11.27 -29.59
N TYR A 134 -1.58 -11.35 -29.39
CA TYR A 134 -0.87 -12.56 -28.97
C TYR A 134 -0.46 -12.54 -27.49
N ILE A 135 -0.70 -11.44 -26.78
CA ILE A 135 -0.36 -11.27 -25.37
C ILE A 135 -1.61 -11.43 -24.51
N THR A 136 -1.47 -12.13 -23.38
CA THR A 136 -2.50 -12.24 -22.36
C THR A 136 -2.09 -11.43 -21.14
N GLU A 137 -3.02 -10.64 -20.60
CA GLU A 137 -2.85 -9.85 -19.38
C GLU A 137 -3.50 -10.60 -18.21
N PRO A 138 -2.75 -11.42 -17.45
CA PRO A 138 -3.33 -12.19 -16.36
C PRO A 138 -3.68 -11.30 -15.17
N SER A 139 -4.75 -11.69 -14.47
CA SER A 139 -5.10 -11.18 -13.15
C SER A 139 -5.46 -12.35 -12.25
N ILE A 140 -4.88 -12.38 -11.05
CA ILE A 140 -5.13 -13.39 -10.04
C ILE A 140 -5.42 -12.72 -8.71
N GLY A 141 -6.40 -13.25 -7.98
CA GLY A 141 -6.73 -12.76 -6.65
C GLY A 141 -6.97 -13.88 -5.66
N GLY A 142 -6.87 -13.54 -4.38
CA GLY A 142 -7.00 -14.49 -3.30
C GLY A 142 -7.25 -13.83 -1.96
N LEU A 143 -7.70 -14.66 -1.00
CA LEU A 143 -7.75 -14.27 0.39
C LEU A 143 -6.34 -14.33 0.99
N ALA A 144 -6.02 -13.33 1.80
CA ALA A 144 -4.77 -13.23 2.53
C ALA A 144 -5.06 -12.69 3.94
N TYR A 145 -4.08 -12.87 4.82
CA TYR A 145 -4.14 -12.35 6.18
C TYR A 145 -2.75 -11.88 6.62
N GLY A 146 -2.71 -11.01 7.61
CA GLY A 146 -1.47 -10.46 8.15
C GLY A 146 -1.60 -10.05 9.61
N VAL A 147 -0.45 -9.82 10.22
CA VAL A 147 -0.31 -9.22 11.55
C VAL A 147 0.50 -7.94 11.36
N TYR A 148 0.16 -6.89 12.10
CA TYR A 148 0.82 -5.59 12.02
C TYR A 148 0.95 -4.94 13.40
#